data_AF-A0A2M9ELR4-F1
#
_entry.id   AF-A0A2M9ELR4-F1
#
_cell.length_a   1.000
_cell.length_b   1.000
_cell.length_c   1.000
_cell.angle_alpha   90.00
_cell.angle_beta   90.00
_cell.angle_gamma   90.00
#
_symmetry.space_group_name_H-M   'P 1'
#
loop_
_entity.id
_entity.type
_entity.pdbx_description
1 polymer ?
#
loop_
_entity_poly.entity_id
_entity_poly.type
_entity_poly.pdbx_seq_one_letter_code
_entity_poly.pdbx_strand_id
1 'polypeptide(L)'
;MTGSTPMKLHRLLPILLLAASFTLQAQIQVEPESARRTTEALLDHLDRGEFAKAHAMFDATMQAAISESQLRQVWQSLGAADERSGSRIEAQGQGHISQTVLQRADSRWVATVNIAADGKIAGLWVKPILASQPAPAIPADAPYSETETRIGDAATALPATLAMPKGKGPFPAVVLVHGSGPHDRDETIGPNRPFLDIARALAAEGIAVLRYDKRTKARPGDYAQGITIDSETTNDALAAVAHLRTLPGIDGARLFVLGHSQGGMMAPRIGLRDDKIAGVSFPNRQTLHK
;
A
#
# COMPACT_ATOMS: atom_id res chain seq x y z
N MET A 1 -76.84 0.94 -52.12
CA MET A 1 -77.09 1.89 -51.02
C MET A 1 -75.94 1.71 -50.02
N THR A 2 -74.79 2.32 -50.29
CA THR A 2 -74.35 3.63 -49.72
C THR A 2 -74.07 3.54 -48.22
N GLY A 3 -72.79 3.43 -47.87
CA GLY A 3 -72.30 3.47 -46.49
C GLY A 3 -70.78 3.66 -46.47
N SER A 4 -70.36 4.93 -46.41
CA SER A 4 -68.99 5.40 -46.31
C SER A 4 -68.39 5.19 -44.92
N THR A 5 -67.09 4.88 -44.83
CA THR A 5 -66.27 5.27 -43.66
C THR A 5 -64.81 5.49 -44.08
N PRO A 6 -64.15 6.60 -43.71
CA PRO A 6 -62.86 7.00 -44.26
C PRO A 6 -61.69 6.32 -43.55
N MET A 7 -60.72 5.82 -44.33
CA MET A 7 -59.48 5.27 -43.81
C MET A 7 -58.48 6.39 -43.52
N LYS A 8 -57.99 6.40 -42.28
CA LYS A 8 -57.11 7.41 -41.68
C LYS A 8 -55.75 7.47 -42.39
N LEU A 9 -55.30 8.70 -42.62
CA LEU A 9 -53.94 9.05 -43.05
C LEU A 9 -52.96 8.70 -41.91
N HIS A 10 -52.24 7.58 -42.04
CA HIS A 10 -51.17 7.26 -41.09
C HIS A 10 -49.97 8.18 -41.33
N ARG A 11 -49.78 9.12 -40.40
CA ARG A 11 -48.55 9.91 -40.25
C ARG A 11 -47.38 8.97 -40.05
N LEU A 12 -46.40 9.03 -40.95
CA LEU A 12 -45.06 8.51 -40.77
C LEU A 12 -44.47 9.11 -39.48
N LEU A 13 -44.22 8.25 -38.50
CA LEU A 13 -43.49 8.60 -37.28
C LEU A 13 -42.00 8.66 -37.62
N PRO A 14 -41.28 9.78 -37.37
CA PRO A 14 -39.84 9.76 -37.50
C PRO A 14 -39.26 8.90 -36.37
N ILE A 15 -38.48 7.89 -36.75
CA ILE A 15 -37.66 7.11 -35.83
C ILE A 15 -36.65 8.08 -35.22
N LEU A 16 -36.92 8.51 -34.00
CA LEU A 16 -35.98 9.25 -33.17
C LEU A 16 -34.89 8.27 -32.76
N LEU A 17 -33.78 8.26 -33.50
CA LEU A 17 -32.53 7.62 -33.07
C LEU A 17 -32.05 8.38 -31.84
N LEU A 18 -32.43 7.88 -30.67
CA LEU A 18 -31.89 8.33 -29.39
C LEU A 18 -30.43 7.82 -29.34
N ALA A 19 -29.50 8.60 -29.89
CA ALA A 19 -28.10 8.44 -29.60
C ALA A 19 -27.94 8.71 -28.10
N ALA A 20 -27.94 7.63 -27.31
CA ALA A 20 -27.54 7.68 -25.92
C ALA A 20 -26.09 8.17 -25.90
N SER A 21 -25.94 9.47 -25.75
CA SER A 21 -24.67 10.11 -25.46
C SER A 21 -24.30 9.64 -24.06
N PHE A 22 -23.62 8.49 -23.97
CA PHE A 22 -22.75 8.22 -22.84
C PHE A 22 -21.68 9.29 -22.91
N THR A 23 -21.96 10.44 -22.30
CA THR A 23 -20.91 11.31 -21.84
C THR A 23 -20.16 10.46 -20.82
N LEU A 24 -19.06 9.88 -21.28
CA LEU A 24 -18.00 9.45 -20.39
C LEU A 24 -17.60 10.74 -19.66
N GLN A 25 -18.19 10.98 -18.50
CA GLN A 25 -17.69 12.01 -17.59
C GLN A 25 -16.26 11.57 -17.31
N ALA A 26 -15.32 12.17 -18.03
CA ALA A 26 -13.92 12.10 -17.68
C ALA A 26 -13.88 12.53 -16.22
N GLN A 27 -13.62 11.56 -15.34
CA GLN A 27 -13.38 11.86 -13.94
C GLN A 27 -12.23 12.86 -13.96
N ILE A 28 -12.39 14.00 -13.28
CA ILE A 28 -11.39 15.08 -13.29
C ILE A 28 -10.12 14.51 -12.64
N GLN A 29 -9.25 13.97 -13.48
CA GLN A 29 -7.97 13.43 -13.11
C GLN A 29 -6.93 14.41 -13.62
N VAL A 30 -6.01 14.83 -12.76
CA VAL A 30 -4.86 15.63 -13.20
C VAL A 30 -4.13 14.84 -14.27
N GLU A 31 -3.71 15.47 -15.36
CA GLU A 31 -2.90 14.77 -16.38
C GLU A 31 -1.53 14.37 -15.79
N PRO A 32 -1.00 13.16 -16.06
CA PRO A 32 0.29 12.72 -15.49
C PRO A 32 1.44 13.69 -15.74
N GLU A 33 1.47 14.36 -16.91
CA GLU A 33 2.47 15.37 -17.25
C GLU A 33 2.31 16.66 -16.44
N SER A 34 1.08 16.99 -16.04
CA SER A 34 0.82 18.12 -15.14
C SER A 34 1.32 17.81 -13.73
N ALA A 35 1.10 16.59 -13.24
CA ALA A 35 1.62 16.12 -11.95
C ALA A 35 3.16 16.11 -11.93
N ARG A 36 3.81 15.67 -13.02
CA ARG A 36 5.27 15.74 -13.18
C ARG A 36 5.79 17.17 -13.09
N ARG A 37 5.23 18.09 -13.88
CA ARG A 37 5.63 19.51 -13.85
C ARG A 37 5.42 20.15 -12.47
N THR A 38 4.33 19.81 -11.79
CA THR A 38 4.05 20.26 -10.42
C THR A 38 5.12 19.77 -9.45
N THR A 39 5.53 18.50 -9.57
CA THR A 39 6.61 17.94 -8.75
C THR A 39 7.94 18.63 -9.01
N GLU A 40 8.31 18.81 -10.28
CA GLU A 40 9.58 19.44 -10.66
C GLU A 40 9.66 20.89 -10.18
N ALA A 41 8.56 21.65 -10.32
CA ALA A 41 8.49 23.02 -9.82
C ALA A 41 8.61 23.09 -8.29
N LEU A 42 7.98 22.17 -7.55
CA LEU A 42 8.14 22.09 -6.10
C LEU A 42 9.61 21.87 -5.72
N LEU A 43 10.23 20.85 -6.31
CA LEU A 43 11.62 20.48 -6.01
C LEU A 43 12.59 21.61 -6.39
N ASP A 44 12.35 22.30 -7.51
CA ASP A 44 13.12 23.48 -7.91
C ASP A 44 13.02 24.62 -6.89
N HIS A 45 11.83 24.94 -6.42
CA HIS A 45 11.65 25.97 -5.39
C HIS A 45 12.38 25.61 -4.10
N LEU A 46 12.28 24.35 -3.66
CA LEU A 46 12.93 23.88 -2.45
C LEU A 46 14.46 23.92 -2.57
N ASP A 47 15.02 23.51 -3.71
CA ASP A 47 16.46 23.52 -3.97
C ASP A 47 17.04 24.94 -4.11
N ARG A 48 16.25 25.88 -4.63
CA ARG A 48 16.62 27.31 -4.71
C ARG A 48 16.38 28.08 -3.42
N GLY A 49 15.85 27.44 -2.38
CA GLY A 49 15.51 28.08 -1.11
C GLY A 49 14.30 29.02 -1.19
N GLU A 50 13.48 28.90 -2.22
CA GLU A 50 12.26 29.67 -2.44
C GLU A 50 11.08 29.08 -1.65
N PHE A 51 11.25 28.91 -0.33
CA PHE A 51 10.31 28.15 0.52
C PHE A 51 8.90 28.72 0.55
N ALA A 52 8.74 30.04 0.45
CA ALA A 52 7.43 30.68 0.33
C ALA A 52 6.68 30.23 -0.95
N LYS A 53 7.40 30.08 -2.08
CA LYS A 53 6.83 29.60 -3.34
C LYS A 53 6.47 28.11 -3.24
N ALA A 54 7.36 27.30 -2.67
CA ALA A 54 7.10 25.89 -2.42
C ALA A 54 5.87 25.68 -1.52
N HIS A 55 5.77 26.43 -0.41
CA HIS A 55 4.64 26.36 0.53
C HIS A 55 3.31 26.74 -0.13
N ALA A 56 3.29 27.73 -1.02
CA ALA A 56 2.08 28.12 -1.76
C ALA A 56 1.54 27.04 -2.73
N MET A 57 2.36 26.04 -3.10
CA MET A 57 1.95 24.91 -3.93
C MET A 57 1.16 23.85 -3.16
N PHE A 58 1.30 23.85 -1.82
CA PHE A 58 0.59 22.92 -0.95
C PHE A 58 -0.91 23.23 -0.92
N ASP A 59 -1.73 22.22 -0.65
CA ASP A 59 -3.13 22.40 -0.33
C ASP A 59 -3.31 23.08 1.04
N ALA A 60 -4.55 23.47 1.36
CA ALA A 60 -4.85 24.18 2.61
C ALA A 60 -4.51 23.34 3.86
N THR A 61 -4.65 22.02 3.79
CA THR A 61 -4.36 21.10 4.91
C THR A 61 -2.86 21.07 5.20
N MET A 62 -2.03 20.92 4.17
CA MET A 62 -0.58 20.94 4.30
C MET A 62 -0.05 22.31 4.71
N GLN A 63 -0.59 23.39 4.14
CA GLN A 63 -0.19 24.75 4.54
C GLN A 63 -0.41 25.01 6.03
N ALA A 64 -1.48 24.43 6.62
CA ALA A 64 -1.75 24.49 8.05
C ALA A 64 -0.86 23.54 8.88
N ALA A 65 -0.43 22.42 8.31
CA ALA A 65 0.35 21.39 9.01
C ALA A 65 1.85 21.69 9.09
N ILE A 66 2.41 22.41 8.10
CA ILE A 66 3.84 22.76 8.06
C ILE A 66 4.03 24.23 7.71
N SER A 67 4.75 24.97 8.56
CA SER A 67 5.14 26.37 8.28
C SER A 67 6.30 26.43 7.28
N GLU A 68 6.50 27.60 6.63
CA GLU A 68 7.66 27.83 5.76
C GLU A 68 8.99 27.57 6.49
N SER A 69 9.12 27.98 7.75
CA SER A 69 10.32 27.75 8.56
C SER A 69 10.59 26.28 8.82
N GLN A 70 9.55 25.49 9.09
CA GLN A 70 9.67 24.04 9.28
C GLN A 70 10.04 23.35 7.96
N LEU A 71 9.40 23.75 6.85
CA LEU A 71 9.72 23.24 5.52
C LEU A 71 11.19 23.50 5.16
N ARG A 72 11.68 24.72 5.43
CA ARG A 72 13.09 25.09 5.28
C ARG A 72 14.01 24.20 6.11
N GLN A 73 13.71 24.05 7.40
CA GLN A 73 14.53 23.24 8.31
C GLN A 73 14.61 21.78 7.84
N VAL A 74 13.48 21.18 7.48
CA VAL A 74 13.43 19.81 6.98
C VAL A 74 14.23 19.67 5.68
N TRP A 75 14.01 20.56 4.70
CA TRP A 75 14.69 20.44 3.42
C TRP A 75 16.21 20.63 3.53
N GLN A 76 16.65 21.62 4.32
CA GLN A 76 18.08 21.88 4.53
C GLN A 76 18.78 20.74 5.30
N SER A 77 18.05 19.99 6.14
CA SER A 77 18.61 18.83 6.85
C SER A 77 19.01 17.67 5.91
N LEU A 78 18.50 17.65 4.68
CA LEU A 78 18.83 16.62 3.69
C LEU A 78 20.25 16.79 3.12
N GLY A 79 20.87 17.96 3.29
CA GLY A 79 22.15 18.31 2.67
C GLY A 79 22.00 19.13 1.38
N ALA A 80 23.14 19.55 0.83
CA ALA A 80 23.17 20.34 -0.40
C ALA A 80 22.60 19.56 -1.60
N ALA A 81 21.88 20.25 -2.48
CA ALA A 81 21.41 19.69 -3.75
C ALA A 81 22.60 19.31 -4.63
N ASP A 82 22.55 18.13 -5.24
CA ASP A 82 23.54 17.66 -6.21
C ASP A 82 22.82 17.27 -7.52
N GLU A 83 22.35 16.03 -7.60
CA GLU A 83 21.60 15.51 -8.74
C GLU A 83 20.20 15.01 -8.34
N ARG A 84 19.29 14.89 -9.30
CA ARG A 84 18.00 14.23 -9.12
C ARG A 84 17.59 13.42 -10.35
N SER A 85 16.88 12.31 -10.15
CA SER A 85 16.32 11.53 -11.25
C SER A 85 15.14 12.24 -11.91
N GLY A 86 14.67 11.71 -13.04
CA GLY A 86 13.31 12.01 -13.51
C GLY A 86 12.25 11.50 -12.53
N SER A 87 11.06 12.11 -12.59
CA SER A 87 9.94 11.76 -11.71
C SER A 87 9.09 10.63 -12.30
N ARG A 88 8.95 9.54 -11.54
CA ARG A 88 8.04 8.43 -11.86
C ARG A 88 6.65 8.75 -11.33
N ILE A 89 5.64 8.73 -12.21
CA ILE A 89 4.26 9.08 -11.89
C ILE A 89 3.42 7.81 -11.83
N GLU A 90 2.66 7.64 -10.75
CA GLU A 90 1.70 6.56 -10.57
C GLU A 90 0.32 7.16 -10.23
N ALA A 91 -0.73 6.64 -10.85
CA ALA A 91 -2.10 7.09 -10.56
C ALA A 91 -2.51 6.72 -9.13
N GLN A 92 -3.13 7.66 -8.42
CA GLN A 92 -3.70 7.43 -7.09
C GLN A 92 -5.08 8.06 -6.98
N GLY A 93 -6.13 7.25 -7.19
CA GLY A 93 -7.50 7.76 -7.22
C GLY A 93 -7.67 8.81 -8.33
N GLN A 94 -8.11 10.02 -7.96
CA GLN A 94 -8.25 11.16 -8.88
C GLN A 94 -6.96 12.02 -8.98
N GLY A 95 -5.92 11.67 -8.22
CA GLY A 95 -4.63 12.35 -8.19
C GLY A 95 -3.49 11.46 -8.68
N HIS A 96 -2.27 11.85 -8.32
CA HIS A 96 -1.04 11.11 -8.65
C HIS A 96 -0.06 11.11 -7.50
N ILE A 97 0.69 10.01 -7.37
CA ILE A 97 1.93 9.97 -6.62
C ILE A 97 3.09 10.16 -7.60
N SER A 98 4.00 11.06 -7.25
CA SER A 98 5.24 11.29 -7.95
C SER A 98 6.42 10.90 -7.06
N GLN A 99 7.37 10.13 -7.61
CA GLN A 99 8.58 9.73 -6.91
C GLN A 99 9.82 10.22 -7.66
N THR A 100 10.68 10.95 -6.95
CA THR A 100 11.94 11.50 -7.48
C THR A 100 13.08 11.10 -6.54
N VAL A 101 14.14 10.52 -7.10
CA VAL A 101 15.36 10.23 -6.34
C VAL A 101 16.21 11.49 -6.28
N LEU A 102 16.62 11.89 -5.07
CA LEU A 102 17.49 13.02 -4.80
C LEU A 102 18.87 12.50 -4.35
N GLN A 103 19.93 12.93 -5.00
CA GLN A 103 21.30 12.81 -4.51
C GLN A 103 21.61 14.05 -3.67
N ARG A 104 22.04 13.85 -2.43
CA ARG A 104 22.42 14.91 -1.48
C ARG A 104 23.73 14.52 -0.80
N ALA A 105 24.83 15.13 -1.23
CA ALA A 105 26.17 14.72 -0.80
C ALA A 105 26.38 13.20 -0.96
N ASP A 106 26.66 12.47 0.12
CA ASP A 106 26.89 11.02 0.13
C ASP A 106 25.60 10.18 0.26
N SER A 107 24.45 10.85 0.39
CA SER A 107 23.18 10.23 0.74
C SER A 107 22.17 10.32 -0.41
N ARG A 108 21.44 9.23 -0.63
CA ARG A 108 20.31 9.19 -1.57
C ARG A 108 19.01 9.23 -0.82
N TRP A 109 18.06 9.96 -1.35
CA TRP A 109 16.72 10.10 -0.81
C TRP A 109 15.69 9.86 -1.90
N VAL A 110 14.51 9.38 -1.52
CA VAL A 110 13.34 9.40 -2.39
C VAL A 110 12.37 10.45 -1.85
N ALA A 111 12.05 11.43 -2.68
CA ALA A 111 10.97 12.36 -2.44
C ALA A 111 9.69 11.82 -3.09
N THR A 112 8.68 11.60 -2.27
CA THR A 112 7.33 11.21 -2.68
C THR A 112 6.43 12.43 -2.54
N VAL A 113 5.85 12.88 -3.64
CA VAL A 113 4.92 14.01 -3.73
C VAL A 113 3.55 13.46 -4.08
N ASN A 114 2.53 13.78 -3.29
CA ASN A 114 1.14 13.45 -3.59
C ASN A 114 0.46 14.68 -4.19
N ILE A 115 -0.08 14.55 -5.40
CA ILE A 115 -0.75 15.61 -6.16
C ILE A 115 -2.24 15.27 -6.19
N ALA A 116 -3.06 16.15 -5.61
CA ALA A 116 -4.52 16.02 -5.59
C ALA A 116 -5.14 16.31 -6.97
N ALA A 117 -6.45 16.03 -7.11
CA ALA A 117 -7.19 16.20 -8.36
C ALA A 117 -7.25 17.65 -8.87
N ASP A 118 -7.01 18.63 -8.00
CA ASP A 118 -6.94 20.06 -8.34
C ASP A 118 -5.51 20.51 -8.70
N GLY A 119 -4.54 19.59 -8.71
CA GLY A 119 -3.14 19.87 -8.97
C GLY A 119 -2.36 20.43 -7.78
N LYS A 120 -3.00 20.61 -6.60
CA LYS A 120 -2.31 21.00 -5.38
C LYS A 120 -1.58 19.82 -4.76
N ILE A 121 -0.54 20.14 -4.00
CA ILE A 121 0.26 19.11 -3.33
C ILE A 121 -0.39 18.82 -1.99
N ALA A 122 -0.86 17.58 -1.82
CA ALA A 122 -1.53 17.09 -0.61
C ALA A 122 -0.59 16.33 0.31
N GLY A 123 0.65 16.08 -0.12
CA GLY A 123 1.66 15.42 0.72
C GLY A 123 3.07 15.50 0.15
N LEU A 124 4.05 15.59 1.03
CA LEU A 124 5.48 15.48 0.74
C LEU A 124 6.15 14.59 1.79
N TRP A 125 6.81 13.53 1.36
CA TRP A 125 7.64 12.68 2.21
C TRP A 125 9.00 12.50 1.58
N VAL A 126 10.05 12.62 2.39
CA VAL A 126 11.42 12.32 1.96
C VAL A 126 11.96 11.21 2.84
N LYS A 127 12.46 10.13 2.24
CA LYS A 127 13.00 8.98 2.97
C LYS A 127 14.37 8.61 2.43
N PRO A 128 15.34 8.22 3.29
CA PRO A 128 16.64 7.81 2.82
C PRO A 128 16.52 6.51 2.02
N ILE A 129 17.21 6.44 0.89
CA ILE A 129 17.40 5.21 0.13
C ILE A 129 18.61 4.51 0.75
N LEU A 130 18.32 3.67 1.72
CA LEU A 130 19.31 2.81 2.35
C LEU A 130 19.45 1.53 1.53
N ALA A 131 20.69 1.10 1.28
CA ALA A 131 20.94 -0.19 0.63
C ALA A 131 20.40 -1.32 1.51
N SER A 132 19.74 -2.30 0.88
CA SER A 132 19.39 -3.53 1.57
C SER A 132 20.63 -4.39 1.75
N GLN A 133 20.85 -4.86 2.96
CA GLN A 133 21.82 -5.92 3.23
C GLN A 133 21.11 -7.27 3.12
N PRO A 134 21.75 -8.40 2.81
CA PRO A 134 21.12 -9.73 2.89
C PRO A 134 20.56 -10.04 4.29
N ALA A 135 19.54 -10.88 4.38
CA ALA A 135 19.05 -11.35 5.68
C ALA A 135 20.15 -12.18 6.38
N PRO A 136 20.35 -12.03 7.70
CA PRO A 136 21.27 -12.87 8.43
C PRO A 136 20.87 -14.36 8.30
N ALA A 137 21.86 -15.24 8.18
CA ALA A 137 21.62 -16.68 8.22
C ALA A 137 20.97 -17.09 9.55
N ILE A 138 20.17 -18.16 9.51
CA ILE A 138 19.58 -18.74 10.72
C ILE A 138 20.71 -19.45 11.49
N PRO A 139 20.88 -19.19 12.80
CA PRO A 139 21.84 -19.92 13.63
C PRO A 139 21.59 -21.43 13.59
N ALA A 140 22.64 -22.25 13.58
CA ALA A 140 22.52 -23.71 13.48
C ALA A 140 21.75 -24.32 14.67
N ASP A 141 21.89 -23.69 15.84
CA ASP A 141 21.24 -24.04 17.11
C ASP A 141 19.89 -23.35 17.32
N ALA A 142 19.38 -22.61 16.32
CA ALA A 142 18.11 -21.92 16.44
C ALA A 142 16.99 -22.91 16.85
N PRO A 143 16.14 -22.58 17.85
CA PRO A 143 15.04 -23.43 18.31
C PRO A 143 13.84 -23.42 17.36
N TYR A 144 14.01 -22.96 16.12
CA TYR A 144 13.01 -22.91 15.06
C TYR A 144 13.65 -23.23 13.70
N SER A 145 12.83 -23.39 12.67
CA SER A 145 13.23 -23.48 11.26
C SER A 145 12.42 -22.53 10.41
N GLU A 146 13.00 -22.01 9.32
CA GLU A 146 12.25 -21.25 8.32
C GLU A 146 12.08 -22.08 7.04
N THR A 147 10.86 -22.10 6.50
CA THR A 147 10.54 -22.80 5.24
C THR A 147 9.78 -21.90 4.29
N GLU A 148 10.17 -21.92 3.02
CA GLU A 148 9.42 -21.25 1.95
C GLU A 148 8.08 -21.95 1.71
N THR A 149 7.04 -21.15 1.52
CA THR A 149 5.69 -21.58 1.21
C THR A 149 5.01 -20.54 0.32
N ARG A 150 3.72 -20.73 0.02
CA ARG A 150 2.91 -19.76 -0.70
C ARG A 150 1.50 -19.68 -0.09
N ILE A 151 0.92 -18.49 -0.10
CA ILE A 151 -0.45 -18.25 0.37
C ILE A 151 -1.38 -17.89 -0.79
N GLY A 152 -2.66 -18.26 -0.69
CA GLY A 152 -3.64 -18.04 -1.75
C GLY A 152 -3.61 -19.11 -2.85
N ASP A 153 -4.40 -18.89 -3.91
CA ASP A 153 -4.61 -19.87 -4.99
C ASP A 153 -3.39 -19.97 -5.91
N ALA A 154 -3.14 -21.14 -6.50
CA ALA A 154 -1.92 -21.41 -7.27
C ALA A 154 -1.59 -20.34 -8.35
N ALA A 155 -2.59 -19.79 -9.04
CA ALA A 155 -2.40 -18.77 -10.07
C ALA A 155 -2.02 -17.38 -9.52
N THR A 156 -2.44 -17.07 -8.29
CA THR A 156 -2.25 -15.76 -7.63
C THR A 156 -1.53 -15.89 -6.30
N ALA A 157 -0.81 -17.00 -6.11
CA ALA A 157 -0.20 -17.33 -4.84
C ALA A 157 0.93 -16.35 -4.53
N LEU A 158 0.96 -15.85 -3.30
CA LEU A 158 2.01 -14.94 -2.82
C LEU A 158 3.14 -15.76 -2.18
N PRO A 159 4.40 -15.49 -2.52
CA PRO A 159 5.55 -16.07 -1.83
C PRO A 159 5.48 -15.78 -0.33
N ALA A 160 5.86 -16.77 0.49
CA ALA A 160 5.78 -16.65 1.94
C ALA A 160 6.89 -17.48 2.62
N THR A 161 7.19 -17.14 3.87
CA THR A 161 8.11 -17.87 4.72
C THR A 161 7.44 -18.13 6.06
N LEU A 162 7.48 -19.40 6.48
CA LEU A 162 7.00 -19.85 7.78
C LEU A 162 8.20 -20.07 8.71
N ALA A 163 8.26 -19.32 9.80
CA ALA A 163 9.14 -19.63 10.93
C ALA A 163 8.38 -20.54 11.89
N MET A 164 8.82 -21.79 12.02
CA MET A 164 8.19 -22.85 12.81
C MET A 164 9.07 -23.25 13.99
N PRO A 165 8.58 -23.19 15.25
CA PRO A 165 9.32 -23.70 16.39
C PRO A 165 9.63 -25.19 16.25
N LYS A 166 10.79 -25.62 16.75
CA LYS A 166 11.15 -27.03 16.89
C LYS A 166 10.51 -27.58 18.16
N GLY A 167 10.05 -28.83 18.11
CA GLY A 167 9.53 -29.55 19.27
C GLY A 167 8.13 -30.10 19.07
N LYS A 168 7.46 -30.43 20.18
CA LYS A 168 6.11 -31.00 20.18
C LYS A 168 5.09 -29.87 20.14
N GLY A 169 4.51 -29.62 18.96
CA GLY A 169 3.35 -28.75 18.80
C GLY A 169 2.05 -29.37 19.37
N PRO A 170 0.87 -28.85 19.00
CA PRO A 170 0.68 -27.77 18.03
C PRO A 170 1.02 -26.40 18.61
N PHE A 171 1.62 -25.54 17.80
CA PHE A 171 2.07 -24.20 18.18
C PHE A 171 0.98 -23.15 17.89
N PRO A 172 0.79 -22.15 18.77
CA PRO A 172 0.06 -20.96 18.38
C PRO A 172 0.79 -20.27 17.21
N ALA A 173 0.07 -19.50 16.40
CA ALA A 173 0.68 -18.88 15.24
C ALA A 173 0.20 -17.46 14.95
N VAL A 174 1.06 -16.67 14.32
CA VAL A 174 0.83 -15.27 14.00
C VAL A 174 1.07 -15.02 12.51
N VAL A 175 0.15 -14.32 11.85
CA VAL A 175 0.37 -13.72 10.53
C VAL A 175 0.83 -12.28 10.71
N LEU A 176 1.96 -11.91 10.10
CA LEU A 176 2.40 -10.50 10.04
C LEU A 176 1.82 -9.81 8.80
N VAL A 177 1.18 -8.65 8.99
CA VAL A 177 0.49 -7.90 7.92
C VAL A 177 1.12 -6.53 7.75
N HIS A 178 1.69 -6.29 6.56
CA HIS A 178 2.47 -5.11 6.17
C HIS A 178 1.72 -3.77 6.28
N GLY A 179 2.50 -2.69 6.25
CA GLY A 179 2.03 -1.33 5.99
C GLY A 179 1.62 -1.06 4.54
N SER A 180 1.40 0.23 4.23
CA SER A 180 1.02 0.73 2.89
C SER A 180 2.15 0.64 1.87
N GLY A 181 1.82 0.29 0.63
CA GLY A 181 2.80 0.18 -0.47
C GLY A 181 3.37 -1.23 -0.66
N PRO A 182 4.28 -1.43 -1.64
CA PRO A 182 4.77 -2.73 -2.08
C PRO A 182 5.90 -3.29 -1.19
N HIS A 183 5.54 -3.92 -0.08
CA HIS A 183 6.49 -4.52 0.88
C HIS A 183 6.79 -6.01 0.61
N ASP A 184 8.02 -6.45 0.91
CA ASP A 184 8.31 -7.89 1.07
C ASP A 184 7.90 -8.37 2.45
N ARG A 185 7.91 -9.70 2.60
CA ARG A 185 7.63 -10.42 3.84
C ARG A 185 8.51 -10.02 5.03
N ASP A 186 9.66 -9.40 4.80
CA ASP A 186 10.58 -8.94 5.84
C ASP A 186 10.29 -7.49 6.29
N GLU A 187 9.37 -6.81 5.58
CA GLU A 187 9.12 -5.38 5.67
C GLU A 187 10.42 -4.58 5.61
N THR A 188 11.28 -4.94 4.65
CA THR A 188 12.66 -4.42 4.53
C THR A 188 12.69 -2.90 4.37
N ILE A 189 13.44 -2.24 5.27
CA ILE A 189 13.73 -0.80 5.21
C ILE A 189 15.24 -0.60 5.38
N GLY A 190 15.93 -0.47 4.25
CA GLY A 190 17.38 -0.41 4.26
C GLY A 190 18.01 -1.67 4.84
N PRO A 191 18.90 -1.57 5.85
CA PRO A 191 19.48 -2.74 6.50
C PRO A 191 18.51 -3.46 7.45
N ASN A 192 17.37 -2.84 7.79
CA ASN A 192 16.45 -3.33 8.81
C ASN A 192 15.38 -4.25 8.23
N ARG A 193 14.94 -5.23 9.03
CA ARG A 193 13.93 -6.23 8.68
C ARG A 193 12.99 -6.52 9.85
N PRO A 194 12.15 -5.55 10.25
CA PRO A 194 11.35 -5.67 11.46
C PRO A 194 10.47 -6.92 11.49
N PHE A 195 9.89 -7.34 10.35
CA PHE A 195 9.09 -8.58 10.33
C PHE A 195 9.95 -9.83 10.47
N LEU A 196 11.16 -9.86 9.91
CA LEU A 196 12.09 -10.97 10.14
C LEU A 196 12.47 -11.08 11.61
N ASP A 197 12.84 -9.96 12.23
CA ASP A 197 13.27 -9.91 13.62
C ASP A 197 12.14 -10.37 14.55
N ILE A 198 10.92 -9.88 14.32
CA ILE A 198 9.72 -10.31 15.06
C ILE A 198 9.45 -11.81 14.85
N ALA A 199 9.50 -12.31 13.61
CA ALA A 199 9.22 -13.71 13.33
C ALA A 199 10.21 -14.65 14.00
N ARG A 200 11.50 -14.33 13.96
CA ARG A 200 12.56 -15.14 14.59
C ARG A 200 12.45 -15.11 16.10
N ALA A 201 12.20 -13.95 16.70
CA ALA A 201 12.02 -13.82 18.14
C ALA A 201 10.80 -14.62 18.63
N LEU A 202 9.64 -14.48 17.97
CA LEU A 202 8.43 -15.23 18.34
C LEU A 202 8.57 -16.74 18.10
N ALA A 203 9.21 -17.15 17.01
CA ALA A 203 9.47 -18.57 16.73
C ALA A 203 10.41 -19.19 17.76
N ALA A 204 11.38 -18.43 18.26
CA ALA A 204 12.24 -18.88 19.35
C ALA A 204 11.47 -19.08 20.67
N GLU A 205 10.40 -18.33 20.89
CA GLU A 205 9.51 -18.43 22.04
C GLU A 205 8.32 -19.40 21.82
N GLY A 206 8.39 -20.27 20.82
CA GLY A 206 7.38 -21.31 20.60
C GLY A 206 6.12 -20.85 19.88
N ILE A 207 6.16 -19.72 19.15
CA ILE A 207 5.05 -19.19 18.36
C ILE A 207 5.42 -19.23 16.88
N ALA A 208 4.67 -19.97 16.07
CA ALA A 208 4.90 -20.00 14.62
C ALA A 208 4.53 -18.67 13.96
N VAL A 209 5.31 -18.22 12.99
CA VAL A 209 5.07 -16.93 12.33
C VAL A 209 5.09 -17.09 10.81
N LEU A 210 4.01 -16.66 10.17
CA LEU A 210 3.90 -16.61 8.72
C LEU A 210 4.04 -15.17 8.23
N ARG A 211 4.97 -14.99 7.29
CA ARG A 211 5.22 -13.73 6.60
C ARG A 211 5.11 -13.98 5.10
N TYR A 212 4.61 -13.00 4.34
CA TYR A 212 4.35 -13.17 2.91
C TYR A 212 4.70 -11.91 2.14
N ASP A 213 5.09 -12.02 0.87
CA ASP A 213 5.30 -10.82 0.07
C ASP A 213 3.93 -10.19 -0.23
N LYS A 214 3.81 -8.89 -0.02
CA LYS A 214 2.56 -8.20 -0.33
C LYS A 214 2.31 -8.26 -1.82
N ARG A 215 1.05 -8.41 -2.22
CA ARG A 215 0.69 -8.51 -3.64
C ARG A 215 1.18 -7.34 -4.48
N THR A 216 1.23 -6.13 -3.91
CA THR A 216 1.72 -4.93 -4.61
C THR A 216 3.20 -5.00 -4.95
N LYS A 217 3.96 -5.82 -4.23
CA LYS A 217 5.35 -6.17 -4.56
C LYS A 217 5.45 -7.38 -5.48
N ALA A 218 4.75 -8.46 -5.15
CA ALA A 218 4.89 -9.74 -5.87
C ALA A 218 4.31 -9.69 -7.29
N ARG A 219 3.29 -8.87 -7.52
CA ARG A 219 2.56 -8.76 -8.79
C ARG A 219 2.16 -7.31 -9.08
N PRO A 220 3.12 -6.40 -9.35
CA PRO A 220 2.83 -4.98 -9.56
C PRO A 220 1.91 -4.70 -10.76
N GLY A 221 1.84 -5.61 -11.73
CA GLY A 221 0.97 -5.48 -12.92
C GLY A 221 -0.53 -5.69 -12.62
N ASP A 222 -0.89 -6.33 -11.51
CA ASP A 222 -2.29 -6.66 -11.18
C ASP A 222 -3.17 -5.42 -10.95
N TYR A 223 -2.57 -4.24 -10.78
CA TYR A 223 -3.27 -3.02 -10.35
C TYR A 223 -3.59 -2.04 -11.47
N ALA A 224 -3.36 -2.42 -12.74
CA ALA A 224 -3.69 -1.56 -13.89
C ALA A 224 -5.18 -1.15 -13.93
N GLN A 225 -6.06 -1.90 -13.26
CA GLN A 225 -7.50 -1.65 -13.17
C GLN A 225 -7.97 -1.11 -11.80
N GLY A 226 -7.03 -0.77 -10.91
CA GLY A 226 -7.31 -0.27 -9.57
C GLY A 226 -7.20 -1.33 -8.47
N ILE A 227 -7.07 -0.86 -7.23
CA ILE A 227 -6.91 -1.69 -6.03
C ILE A 227 -7.81 -1.15 -4.92
N THR A 228 -8.37 -2.03 -4.10
CA THR A 228 -9.08 -1.65 -2.88
C THR A 228 -8.27 -2.09 -1.67
N ILE A 229 -8.52 -1.48 -0.51
CA ILE A 229 -7.85 -1.88 0.72
C ILE A 229 -8.11 -3.36 1.08
N ASP A 230 -9.29 -3.87 0.73
CA ASP A 230 -9.64 -5.26 0.93
C ASP A 230 -8.88 -6.20 0.00
N SER A 231 -8.79 -5.85 -1.29
CA SER A 231 -8.02 -6.67 -2.21
C SER A 231 -6.54 -6.62 -1.82
N GLU A 232 -5.98 -5.44 -1.50
CA GLU A 232 -4.57 -5.28 -1.17
C GLU A 232 -4.14 -5.97 0.13
N THR A 233 -4.97 -5.93 1.17
CA THR A 233 -4.54 -6.24 2.54
C THR A 233 -5.42 -7.29 3.20
N THR A 234 -6.72 -7.01 3.33
CA THR A 234 -7.64 -7.85 4.12
C THR A 234 -7.73 -9.27 3.57
N ASN A 235 -7.90 -9.42 2.25
CA ASN A 235 -8.10 -10.73 1.61
C ASN A 235 -6.84 -11.61 1.68
N ASP A 236 -5.65 -11.01 1.52
CA ASP A 236 -4.38 -11.76 1.61
C ASP A 236 -4.10 -12.21 3.04
N ALA A 237 -4.39 -11.37 4.03
CA ALA A 237 -4.26 -11.75 5.44
C ALA A 237 -5.19 -12.93 5.80
N LEU A 238 -6.43 -12.92 5.31
CA LEU A 238 -7.37 -14.04 5.47
C LEU A 238 -6.85 -15.32 4.78
N ALA A 239 -6.28 -15.20 3.57
CA ALA A 239 -5.66 -16.33 2.88
C ALA A 239 -4.44 -16.89 3.64
N ALA A 240 -3.64 -16.03 4.26
CA ALA A 240 -2.52 -16.44 5.11
C ALA A 240 -2.98 -17.19 6.37
N VAL A 241 -4.03 -16.70 7.04
CA VAL A 241 -4.65 -17.38 8.20
C VAL A 241 -5.23 -18.73 7.78
N ALA A 242 -5.95 -18.78 6.65
CA ALA A 242 -6.48 -20.03 6.11
C ALA A 242 -5.37 -21.03 5.79
N HIS A 243 -4.24 -20.57 5.22
CA HIS A 243 -3.08 -21.40 4.96
C HIS A 243 -2.52 -22.01 6.26
N LEU A 244 -2.29 -21.21 7.31
CA LEU A 244 -1.81 -21.69 8.61
C LEU A 244 -2.70 -22.79 9.21
N ARG A 245 -4.03 -22.69 9.07
CA ARG A 245 -4.97 -23.72 9.55
C ARG A 245 -4.78 -25.08 8.90
N THR A 246 -4.21 -25.13 7.70
CA THR A 246 -3.97 -26.38 6.97
C THR A 246 -2.67 -27.07 7.36
N LEU A 247 -1.77 -26.38 8.06
CA LEU A 247 -0.43 -26.88 8.33
C LEU A 247 -0.39 -27.80 9.55
N PRO A 248 0.24 -28.99 9.45
CA PRO A 248 0.48 -29.83 10.61
C PRO A 248 1.39 -29.09 11.61
N GLY A 249 1.12 -29.27 12.91
CA GLY A 249 1.88 -28.62 13.97
C GLY A 249 1.44 -27.19 14.30
N ILE A 250 0.44 -26.64 13.60
CA ILE A 250 -0.20 -25.36 13.96
C ILE A 250 -1.48 -25.63 14.76
N ASP A 251 -1.68 -24.86 15.83
CA ASP A 251 -2.91 -24.85 16.60
C ASP A 251 -3.92 -23.89 15.95
N GLY A 252 -4.85 -24.45 15.17
CA GLY A 252 -5.86 -23.67 14.45
C GLY A 252 -6.80 -22.85 15.34
N ALA A 253 -6.85 -23.12 16.66
CA ALA A 253 -7.63 -22.35 17.62
C ALA A 253 -6.85 -21.17 18.22
N ARG A 254 -5.52 -21.11 18.04
CA ARG A 254 -4.64 -20.04 18.56
C ARG A 254 -3.92 -19.33 17.42
N LEU A 255 -4.70 -18.79 16.49
CA LEU A 255 -4.21 -18.00 15.37
C LEU A 255 -4.43 -16.50 15.62
N PHE A 256 -3.40 -15.72 15.40
CA PHE A 256 -3.40 -14.28 15.62
C PHE A 256 -2.95 -13.53 14.38
N VAL A 257 -3.34 -12.26 14.29
CA VAL A 257 -2.87 -11.33 13.26
C VAL A 257 -2.17 -10.16 13.93
N LEU A 258 -0.94 -9.86 13.51
CA LEU A 258 -0.21 -8.67 13.93
C LEU A 258 -0.04 -7.76 12.73
N GLY A 259 -0.69 -6.60 12.77
CA GLY A 259 -0.66 -5.63 11.69
C GLY A 259 0.25 -4.45 11.99
N HIS A 260 1.07 -4.03 11.03
CA HIS A 260 1.85 -2.80 11.06
C HIS A 260 1.21 -1.73 10.19
N SER A 261 1.12 -0.48 10.68
CA SER A 261 0.57 0.66 9.93
C SER A 261 -0.79 0.34 9.28
N GLN A 262 -0.88 0.31 7.94
CA GLN A 262 -2.06 -0.15 7.20
C GLN A 262 -2.58 -1.51 7.66
N GLY A 263 -1.71 -2.51 7.83
CA GLY A 263 -2.09 -3.81 8.35
C GLY A 263 -2.69 -3.73 9.75
N GLY A 264 -2.19 -2.82 10.58
CA GLY A 264 -2.74 -2.53 11.91
C GLY A 264 -4.13 -1.91 11.85
N MET A 265 -4.33 -0.93 10.96
CA MET A 265 -5.64 -0.34 10.69
C MET A 265 -6.65 -1.37 10.19
N MET A 266 -6.19 -2.36 9.43
CA MET A 266 -7.05 -3.42 8.88
C MET A 266 -7.25 -4.61 9.83
N ALA A 267 -6.48 -4.71 10.91
CA ALA A 267 -6.54 -5.85 11.83
C ALA A 267 -7.96 -6.09 12.41
N PRO A 268 -8.71 -5.06 12.85
CA PRO A 268 -10.11 -5.25 13.26
C PRO A 268 -11.02 -5.77 12.13
N ARG A 269 -10.85 -5.25 10.92
CA ARG A 269 -11.63 -5.71 9.74
C ARG A 269 -11.33 -7.16 9.39
N ILE A 270 -10.06 -7.58 9.52
CA ILE A 270 -9.64 -8.97 9.33
C ILE A 270 -10.31 -9.87 10.38
N GLY A 271 -10.22 -9.51 11.66
CA GLY A 271 -10.85 -10.28 12.75
C GLY A 271 -12.37 -10.36 12.68
N LEU A 272 -13.04 -9.34 12.12
CA LEU A 272 -14.49 -9.36 11.89
C LEU A 272 -14.90 -10.26 10.71
N ARG A 273 -14.01 -10.52 9.76
CA ARG A 273 -14.27 -11.37 8.59
C ARG A 273 -13.94 -12.85 8.81
N ASP A 274 -13.24 -13.16 9.91
CA ASP A 274 -12.90 -14.52 10.33
C ASP A 274 -12.95 -14.61 11.86
N ASP A 275 -14.11 -15.04 12.35
CA ASP A 275 -14.43 -15.13 13.78
C ASP A 275 -13.60 -16.17 14.54
N LYS A 276 -12.91 -17.06 13.83
CA LYS A 276 -11.98 -18.07 14.38
C LYS A 276 -10.56 -17.54 14.58
N ILE A 277 -10.29 -16.26 14.30
CA ILE A 277 -9.02 -15.61 14.70
C ILE A 277 -9.09 -15.31 16.20
N ALA A 278 -8.15 -15.85 16.96
CA ALA A 278 -8.10 -15.77 18.42
C ALA A 278 -7.80 -14.34 18.93
N GLY A 279 -7.07 -13.54 18.14
CA GLY A 279 -6.82 -12.14 18.46
C GLY A 279 -6.16 -11.38 17.33
N VAL A 280 -6.30 -10.06 17.37
CA VAL A 280 -5.67 -9.13 16.44
C VAL A 280 -4.90 -8.08 17.23
N SER A 281 -3.67 -7.79 16.81
CA SER A 281 -2.81 -6.78 17.41
C SER A 281 -2.53 -5.67 16.40
N PHE A 282 -2.66 -4.42 16.85
CA PHE A 282 -2.27 -3.24 16.12
C PHE A 282 -1.59 -2.25 17.08
N PRO A 283 -0.48 -1.60 16.68
CA PRO A 283 0.22 -0.61 17.50
C PRO A 283 -0.54 0.72 17.47
N ASN A 284 -1.77 0.72 17.99
CA ASN A 284 -2.43 1.93 18.46
C ASN A 284 -3.42 1.55 19.55
N ARG A 285 -3.29 2.12 20.74
CA ARG A 285 -4.04 1.70 21.92
C ARG A 285 -5.50 2.15 21.82
N GLN A 286 -6.34 1.36 21.18
CA GLN A 286 -7.76 1.23 21.50
C GLN A 286 -8.10 -0.25 21.47
N THR A 287 -7.81 -0.94 22.57
CA THR A 287 -8.30 -2.30 22.80
C THR A 287 -9.82 -2.28 22.68
N LEU A 288 -10.34 -2.75 21.54
CA LEU A 288 -11.73 -3.18 21.44
C LEU A 288 -11.78 -4.54 22.13
N HIS A 289 -12.21 -4.54 23.39
CA HIS A 289 -12.67 -5.76 24.04
C HIS A 289 -13.98 -6.17 23.34
N LYS A 290 -14.04 -7.44 22.91
CA LYS A 290 -15.28 -8.08 22.43
C LYS A 290 -16.31 -8.14 23.56
#